data_AF-A0A454A7D9-F1
#
_entry.id   AF-A0A454A7D9-F1
#
_cell.length_a   1.000
_cell.length_b   1.000
_cell.length_c   1.000
_cell.angle_alpha   90.00
_cell.angle_beta   90.00
_cell.angle_gamma   90.00
#
_symmetry.space_group_name_H-M   'P 1'
#
loop_
_entity.id
_entity.type
_entity.pdbx_description
1 polymer ?
#
loop_
_entity_poly.entity_id
_entity_poly.type
_entity_poly.pdbx_seq_one_letter_code
_entity_poly.pdbx_strand_id
1 'polypeptide(L)' 'MMKNVAKTIGKRLNGMLHGVSNGNEESMNNKIRMLRIKARQYCNRERFKPREILHYEKLNMLF' A
#
# COMPACT_ATOMS: atom_id res chain seq x y z
N MET A 1 1.13 33.76 10.32
CA MET A 1 0.46 32.83 9.39
C MET A 1 0.97 32.93 7.95
N MET A 2 1.00 34.10 7.31
CA MET A 2 1.37 34.22 5.88
C MET A 2 2.77 33.74 5.50
N LYS A 3 3.78 33.90 6.37
CA LYS A 3 5.16 33.44 6.13
C LYS A 3 5.24 31.92 5.90
N ASN A 4 4.41 31.13 6.57
CA ASN A 4 4.41 29.67 6.43
C ASN A 4 3.75 29.25 5.11
N VAL A 5 2.70 29.96 4.71
CA VAL A 5 2.01 29.74 3.42
C VAL A 5 2.96 30.05 2.25
N ALA A 6 3.66 31.18 2.31
CA ALA A 6 4.66 31.56 1.30
C ALA A 6 5.80 30.52 1.18
N LYS A 7 6.27 29.98 2.31
CA LYS A 7 7.32 28.95 2.34
C LYS A 7 6.86 27.63 1.70
N THR A 8 5.61 27.23 1.92
CA THR A 8 5.00 26.04 1.31
C THR A 8 4.80 26.22 -0.18
N ILE A 9 4.35 27.40 -0.62
CA ILE A 9 4.20 27.74 -2.05
C ILE A 9 5.58 27.73 -2.73
N GLY A 10 6.59 28.35 -2.11
CA GLY A 10 7.96 28.35 -2.62
C GLY A 10 8.55 26.96 -2.77
N LYS A 11 8.32 26.05 -1.80
CA LYS A 11 8.75 24.65 -1.91
C LYS A 11 8.07 23.91 -3.06
N ARG A 12 6.77 24.11 -3.26
CA ARG A 12 6.02 23.50 -4.37
C ARG A 12 6.52 24.00 -5.72
N LEU A 13 6.70 25.31 -5.86
CA LEU A 13 7.22 25.93 -7.08
C LEU A 13 8.66 25.48 -7.37
N ASN A 14 9.51 25.38 -6.34
CA ASN A 14 10.89 24.90 -6.50
C ASN A 14 10.95 23.44 -6.98
N GLY A 15 10.08 22.57 -6.44
CA GLY A 15 9.96 21.18 -6.90
C GLY A 15 9.42 21.06 -8.34
N MET A 16 8.57 21.99 -8.78
CA MET A 16 8.11 22.04 -10.17
C MET A 16 9.18 22.57 -11.11
N LEU A 17 9.93 23.61 -10.72
CA LEU A 17 10.97 24.25 -11.53
C LEU A 17 12.15 23.31 -11.80
N HIS A 18 12.57 22.56 -10.78
CA HIS A 18 13.70 21.65 -10.90
C HIS A 18 13.30 20.22 -11.31
N GLY A 19 12.01 19.94 -11.52
CA GLY A 19 11.50 18.58 -11.78
C GLY A 19 11.65 17.60 -10.62
N VAL A 20 12.29 18.02 -9.51
CA VAL A 20 12.45 17.26 -8.27
C VAL A 20 11.24 17.52 -7.38
N SER A 21 10.09 17.01 -7.79
CA SER A 21 8.97 16.90 -6.87
C SER A 21 9.18 15.66 -6.01
N ASN A 22 9.13 15.80 -4.68
CA ASN A 22 9.06 14.64 -3.77
C ASN A 22 7.87 13.72 -4.10
N GLY A 23 6.92 14.16 -4.93
CA GLY A 23 5.83 13.35 -5.44
C GLY A 23 6.31 12.08 -6.16
N ASN A 24 7.50 12.07 -6.77
CA ASN A 24 8.01 10.85 -7.42
C ASN A 24 8.53 9.82 -6.39
N GLU A 25 9.29 10.27 -5.39
CA GLU A 25 9.73 9.43 -4.25
C GLU A 25 8.53 8.94 -3.42
N GLU A 26 7.55 9.81 -3.18
CA GLU A 26 6.34 9.50 -2.43
C GLU A 26 5.43 8.54 -3.20
N SER A 27 5.31 8.72 -4.53
CA SER A 27 4.62 7.79 -5.43
C SER A 27 5.28 6.41 -5.42
N MET A 28 6.62 6.36 -5.46
CA MET A 28 7.36 5.11 -5.40
C MET A 28 7.18 4.40 -4.04
N ASN A 29 7.24 5.15 -2.93
CA ASN A 29 6.95 4.60 -1.60
C ASN A 29 5.52 4.07 -1.48
N ASN A 30 4.53 4.77 -2.04
CA ASN A 30 3.15 4.31 -2.08
C ASN A 30 2.99 3.02 -2.90
N LYS A 31 3.66 2.91 -4.07
CA LYS A 31 3.67 1.69 -4.88
C LYS A 31 4.24 0.51 -4.10
N ILE A 32 5.37 0.69 -3.41
CA ILE A 32 6.00 -0.35 -2.57
C ILE A 32 5.06 -0.78 -1.43
N ARG A 33 4.38 0.16 -0.78
CA ARG A 33 3.40 -0.14 0.28
C ARG A 33 2.25 -1.00 -0.23
N MET A 34 1.71 -0.66 -1.41
CA MET A 34 0.61 -1.40 -2.03
C MET A 34 1.03 -2.83 -2.42
N LEU A 35 2.24 -3.01 -2.95
CA LEU A 35 2.78 -4.34 -3.27
C LEU A 35 2.92 -5.21 -2.02
N ARG A 36 3.41 -4.65 -0.90
CA ARG A 36 3.50 -5.37 0.38
C ARG A 36 2.14 -5.79 0.93
N ILE A 37 1.13 -4.93 0.83
CA ILE A 37 -0.24 -5.25 1.27
C ILE A 37 -0.80 -6.40 0.43
N LYS A 38 -0.68 -6.33 -0.90
CA LYS A 38 -1.14 -7.40 -1.81
C LYS A 38 -0.43 -8.72 -1.55
N ALA A 39 0.90 -8.72 -1.37
CA ALA A 39 1.66 -9.91 -1.03
C ALA A 39 1.20 -10.53 0.30
N ARG A 40 0.97 -9.73 1.33
CA ARG A 40 0.40 -10.20 2.61
C ARG A 40 -1.00 -10.77 2.46
N GLN A 41 -1.87 -10.13 1.69
CA GLN A 41 -3.22 -10.63 1.41
C GLN A 41 -3.19 -11.96 0.66
N TYR A 42 -2.27 -12.10 -0.30
CA TYR A 42 -2.05 -13.35 -1.02
C TYR A 42 -1.57 -14.47 -0.10
N CYS A 43 -0.51 -14.24 0.69
CA CYS A 43 -0.02 -15.21 1.66
C CYS A 43 -1.07 -15.58 2.72
N ASN A 44 -1.88 -14.61 3.18
CA ASN A 44 -2.97 -14.91 4.10
C ASN A 44 -4.04 -15.80 3.44
N ARG A 45 -4.46 -15.48 2.20
CA ARG A 45 -5.41 -16.34 1.46
C ARG A 45 -4.88 -17.76 1.29
N GLU A 46 -3.62 -17.92 0.92
CA GLU A 46 -3.00 -19.25 0.83
C GLU A 46 -2.94 -19.96 2.19
N ARG A 47 -2.75 -19.22 3.29
CA ARG A 47 -2.77 -19.78 4.65
C ARG A 47 -4.17 -20.19 5.12
N PHE A 48 -5.22 -19.55 4.61
CA PHE A 48 -6.61 -19.89 4.92
C PHE A 48 -7.18 -21.02 4.07
N LYS A 49 -6.68 -21.23 2.84
CA LYS A 49 -7.11 -22.33 1.95
C LYS A 49 -7.05 -23.72 2.61
N PRO A 50 -5.96 -24.15 3.27
CA PRO A 50 -5.91 -25.45 3.94
C PRO A 50 -6.94 -25.58 5.06
N ARG A 51 -7.22 -24.48 5.77
CA ARG A 51 -8.15 -24.46 6.90
C ARG A 51 -9.60 -24.54 6.44
N GLU A 52 -9.94 -23.91 5.32
CA GLU A 52 -11.24 -24.06 4.66
C GLU A 52 -11.43 -25.48 4.12
N ILE A 53 -10.43 -26.03 3.41
CA ILE A 53 -10.49 -27.40 2.90
C ILE A 53 -10.72 -28.40 4.04
N LEU A 54 -9.96 -28.28 5.13
CA LEU A 54 -10.14 -29.10 6.34
C LEU A 54 -11.53 -28.96 6.96
N HIS A 55 -12.12 -27.76 6.94
CA HIS A 55 -13.47 -27.53 7.47
C HIS A 55 -14.53 -28.24 6.61
N TYR A 56 -14.41 -28.15 5.27
CA TYR A 56 -15.32 -28.83 4.36
C TYR A 56 -15.14 -30.35 4.38
N GLU A 57 -13.91 -30.87 4.42
CA GLU A 57 -13.66 -32.32 4.58
C GLU A 57 -14.26 -32.86 5.89
N LYS A 58 -14.13 -32.12 7.00
CA LYS A 58 -14.71 -32.52 8.28
C LYS A 58 -16.24 -32.55 8.26
N LEU A 59 -16.88 -31.63 7.53
CA LEU A 59 -18.33 -31.65 7.31
C LEU A 59 -18.76 -32.80 6.39
N ASN A 60 -17.93 -33.18 5.43
CA ASN A 60 -18.21 -34.28 4.50
C ASN A 60 -18.05 -35.68 5.14
N MET A 61 -17.24 -35.80 6.19
CA MET A 61 -17.10 -37.02 7.00
C MET A 61 -18.22 -37.22 8.05
N LEU A 62 -19.14 -36.26 8.17
CA LEU A 62 -20.28 -36.31 9.10
C LEU A 62 -21.61 -36.71 8.41
N PHE A 63 -21.57 -37.00 7.11
CA PHE A 63 -22.63 -37.65 6.33
C PHE A 63 -22.23 -39.09 6.01
#